data_AF-A0A955Q938-F1
#
_entry.id   AF-A0A955Q938-F1
#
_cell.length_a   1.000
_cell.length_b   1.000
_cell.length_c   1.000
_cell.angle_alpha   90.00
_cell.angle_beta   90.00
_cell.angle_gamma   90.00
#
_symmetry.space_group_name_H-M   'P 1'
#
loop_
_entity.id
_entity.type
_entity.pdbx_description
1 polymer ?
#
loop_
_entity_poly.entity_id
_entity_poly.type
_entity_poly.pdbx_seq_one_letter_code
_entity_poly.pdbx_strand_id
1 'polypeptide(L)' 'MKMTILSSALDDLHKGRLFYERQGEGVGEYFFDTVFADIDSLALYAGIHQKMYGYHRM' A
#
# COMPACT_ATOMS: atom_id res chain seq x y z
N MET A 1 -6.41 -12.79 -10.34
CA MET A 1 -7.10 -11.65 -9.69
C MET A 1 -6.74 -10.38 -10.43
N LYS A 2 -7.70 -9.51 -10.75
CA LYS A 2 -7.42 -8.21 -11.38
C LYS A 2 -7.41 -7.15 -10.29
N MET A 3 -6.23 -6.62 -9.96
CA MET A 3 -6.07 -5.51 -9.01
C MET A 3 -6.10 -4.18 -9.74
N THR A 4 -6.63 -3.15 -9.10
CA THR A 4 -6.61 -1.79 -9.62
C THR A 4 -6.36 -0.85 -8.46
N ILE A 5 -5.30 -0.06 -8.57
CA ILE A 5 -4.98 0.99 -7.63
C ILE A 5 -5.66 2.26 -8.12
N LEU A 6 -6.44 2.90 -7.24
CA LEU A 6 -7.11 4.16 -7.56
C LEU A 6 -6.06 5.27 -7.77
N SER A 7 -6.35 6.23 -8.65
CA SER A 7 -5.44 7.37 -8.87
C SER A 7 -5.14 8.13 -7.58
N SER A 8 -6.15 8.34 -6.73
CA SER A 8 -5.96 8.99 -5.43
C SER A 8 -5.03 8.19 -4.51
N ALA A 9 -5.07 6.86 -4.57
CA ALA A 9 -4.18 6.01 -3.79
C ALA A 9 -2.73 6.08 -4.32
N LEU A 10 -2.54 6.21 -5.64
CA LEU A 10 -1.20 6.44 -6.22
C LEU A 10 -0.60 7.77 -5.73
N ASP A 11 -1.41 8.83 -5.68
CA ASP A 11 -0.96 10.13 -5.15
C ASP A 11 -0.55 10.01 -3.68
N ASP A 12 -1.30 9.25 -2.88
CA ASP A 12 -1.01 9.04 -1.47
C ASP A 12 0.24 8.18 -1.25
N LEU A 13 0.47 7.14 -2.07
CA LEU A 13 1.72 6.38 -2.06
C LEU A 13 2.91 7.30 -2.37
N HIS A 14 2.80 8.14 -3.40
CA HIS A 14 3.87 9.07 -3.76
C HIS A 14 4.20 10.04 -2.62
N LYS A 15 3.18 10.64 -1.99
CA LYS A 15 3.37 11.49 -0.80
C LYS A 15 4.01 10.73 0.36
N GLY A 16 3.60 9.48 0.58
CA GLY A 16 4.14 8.59 1.62
C GLY A 16 5.63 8.34 1.44
N ARG A 17 6.05 7.92 0.24
CA ARG A 17 7.48 7.75 -0.09
C ARG A 17 8.26 9.03 0.17
N LEU A 18 7.79 10.17 -0.35
CA LEU A 18 8.48 11.45 -0.13
C LEU A 18 8.56 11.81 1.35
N PHE A 19 7.53 11.49 2.15
CA PHE A 19 7.53 11.72 3.58
C PHE A 19 8.57 10.87 4.31
N TYR A 20 8.70 9.60 3.95
CA TYR A 20 9.66 8.68 4.55
C TYR A 20 11.09 8.94 4.10
N GLU A 21 11.33 9.28 2.83
CA GLU A 21 12.68 9.62 2.34
C GLU A 21 13.28 10.83 3.07
N ARG A 22 12.44 11.80 3.48
CA ARG A 22 12.90 12.95 4.27
C ARG A 22 13.35 12.58 5.69
N GLN A 23 13.01 11.39 6.19
CA GLN A 23 13.38 10.93 7.52
C GLN A 23 14.71 10.16 7.55
N GLY A 24 15.17 9.70 6.40
CA GLY A 24 16.44 9.01 6.24
C GLY A 24 16.62 8.50 4.82
N GLU A 25 17.86 8.49 4.35
CA GLU A 25 18.22 7.98 3.04
C GLU A 25 17.72 6.53 2.87
N GLY A 26 16.97 6.29 1.80
CA GLY A 26 16.43 4.98 1.45
C GLY A 26 15.20 4.53 2.25
N VAL A 27 14.74 5.31 3.24
CA VAL A 27 13.53 4.97 4.01
C VAL A 27 12.27 5.12 3.13
N GLY A 28 12.28 6.00 2.13
CA GLY A 28 11.20 6.12 1.16
C GLY A 28 11.11 4.92 0.22
N GLU A 29 12.23 4.38 -0.22
CA GLU A 29 12.26 3.14 -1.01
C GLU A 29 11.77 1.96 -0.17
N TYR A 30 12.25 1.84 1.08
CA TYR A 30 11.78 0.80 1.99
C TYR A 30 10.27 0.86 2.24
N PHE A 31 9.70 2.07 2.32
CA PHE A 31 8.24 2.25 2.40
C PHE A 31 7.53 1.68 1.16
N PHE A 32 8.03 1.94 -0.04
CA PHE A 32 7.48 1.36 -1.26
C PHE A 32 7.58 -0.16 -1.27
N ASP A 33 8.76 -0.71 -1.01
CA ASP A 33 8.97 -2.17 -0.99
C ASP A 33 8.00 -2.86 -0.03
N THR A 34 7.79 -2.28 1.15
CA THR A 34 6.86 -2.81 2.16
C THR A 34 5.41 -2.76 1.68
N VAL A 35 4.93 -1.60 1.22
CA VAL A 35 3.52 -1.44 0.84
C VAL A 35 3.18 -2.23 -0.43
N PHE A 36 4.11 -2.34 -1.39
CA PHE A 36 3.88 -3.15 -2.59
C PHE A 36 3.90 -4.64 -2.28
N ALA A 37 4.75 -5.13 -1.37
CA ALA A 37 4.70 -6.52 -0.92
C ALA A 37 3.35 -6.88 -0.28
N ASP A 38 2.81 -5.96 0.51
CA ASP A 38 1.48 -6.08 1.11
C ASP A 38 0.37 -6.10 0.04
N ILE A 39 0.41 -5.23 -0.97
CA ILE A 39 -0.53 -5.24 -2.11
C ILE A 39 -0.45 -6.55 -2.89
N ASP A 40 0.75 -7.06 -3.16
CA ASP A 40 0.95 -8.32 -3.88
C ASP A 40 0.39 -9.51 -3.08
N SER A 41 0.48 -9.48 -1.74
CA SER A 41 -0.07 -10.50 -0.87
C SER A 41 -1.60 -10.65 -0.99
N LEU A 42 -2.30 -9.62 -1.45
CA LEU A 42 -3.75 -9.68 -1.70
C LEU A 42 -4.11 -10.71 -2.77
N ALA A 43 -3.18 -11.08 -3.66
CA ALA A 43 -3.41 -12.18 -4.59
C ALA A 43 -3.72 -13.52 -3.88
N LEU A 44 -3.23 -13.68 -2.64
CA LEU A 44 -3.41 -14.87 -1.82
C LEU A 44 -4.46 -14.69 -0.72
N TYR A 45 -4.46 -13.52 -0.07
CA TYR A 45 -5.22 -13.29 1.16
C TYR A 45 -6.43 -12.34 0.99
N ALA A 46 -6.70 -11.83 -0.21
CA ALA A 46 -7.88 -11.01 -0.43
C ALA A 46 -9.17 -11.74 0.00
N GLY A 47 -10.04 -10.99 0.68
CA GLY A 47 -11.35 -11.49 1.14
C GLY A 47 -11.37 -12.06 2.56
N ILE A 48 -10.21 -12.27 3.20
CA ILE A 48 -10.15 -12.78 4.59
C ILE A 48 -9.92 -11.68 5.63
N HIS A 49 -9.48 -10.50 5.19
CA HIS A 49 -9.23 -9.37 6.07
C HIS A 49 -10.52 -8.85 6.74
N GLN A 50 -10.39 -8.24 7.92
CA GLN A 50 -11.52 -7.68 8.66
C GLN A 50 -12.27 -6.65 7.81
N LYS A 51 -13.61 -6.70 7.88
CA LYS A 51 -14.46 -5.69 7.24
C LYS A 51 -14.75 -4.53 8.20
N MET A 52 -14.61 -3.30 7.71
CA MET A 52 -15.05 -2.08 8.39
C MET A 52 -15.73 -1.16 7.36
N TYR A 53 -16.88 -0.62 7.73
CA TYR A 53 -17.74 0.17 6.83
C TYR A 53 -18.06 -0.52 5.49
N GLY A 54 -18.12 -1.86 5.49
CA GLY A 54 -18.40 -2.66 4.30
C GLY A 54 -17.19 -3.03 3.44
N TYR A 55 -15.98 -2.56 3.77
CA TYR A 55 -14.75 -2.82 3.01
C TYR A 55 -13.74 -3.63 3.80
N HIS A 56 -12.97 -4.49 3.12
CA HIS A 56 -11.85 -5.21 3.72
C HIS A 56 -10.70 -4.22 4.03
N ARG A 57 -10.12 -4.30 5.24
CA ARG A 57 -8.97 -3.50 5.67
C ARG A 57 -7.81 -4.41 6.03
N MET A 58 -6.68 -4.22 5.36
CA MET A 58 -5.41 -4.83 5.74
C MET A 58 -4.82 -4.10 6.95
#